data_AF-A0A914DAG3-F1
#
_entry.id   AF-A0A914DAG3-F1
#
_cell.length_a   1.000
_cell.length_b   1.000
_cell.length_c   1.000
_cell.angle_alpha   90.00
_cell.angle_beta   90.00
_cell.angle_gamma   90.00
#
_symmetry.space_group_name_H-M   'P 1'
#
loop_
_entity.id
_entity.type
_entity.pdbx_description
1 polymer ?
#
loop_
_entity_poly.entity_id
_entity_poly.type
_entity_poly.pdbx_seq_one_letter_code
_entity_poly.pdbx_strand_id
1 'polypeptide(L)'
;MGVPTRFCHKAKATQRWLRENVPNFITVAEWPPYSPDLNPLDYSIWGYIESIACAKPHESVKSLKRAIKKAWDEMPDEMVKRVVDSWPRRLQACVDAQGGYIE
;
A
#
# COMPACT_ATOMS: atom_id res chain seq x y z
N MET A 1 27.49 -13.43 -4.87
CA MET A 1 27.40 -12.12 -5.56
C MET A 1 25.93 -11.81 -5.77
N GLY A 2 25.34 -10.97 -4.92
CA GLY A 2 23.93 -10.57 -5.06
C GLY A 2 23.79 -9.48 -6.12
N VAL A 3 22.90 -9.66 -7.08
CA VAL A 3 22.50 -8.61 -8.01
C VAL A 3 21.95 -7.44 -7.18
N PRO A 4 22.39 -6.19 -7.38
CA PRO A 4 21.80 -5.06 -6.68
C PRO A 4 20.38 -4.87 -7.23
N THR A 5 19.36 -5.32 -6.48
CA THR A 5 17.97 -5.00 -6.76
C THR A 5 17.77 -3.50 -6.56
N ARG A 6 17.97 -2.72 -7.62
CA ARG A 6 17.58 -1.31 -7.67
C ARG A 6 16.06 -1.28 -7.78
N PHE A 7 15.37 -1.32 -6.65
CA PHE A 7 13.93 -1.13 -6.63
C PHE A 7 13.57 0.18 -7.34
N CYS A 8 12.62 0.13 -8.29
CA CYS A 8 12.25 1.28 -9.10
C CYS A 8 11.83 2.49 -8.24
N HIS A 9 11.16 2.24 -7.11
CA HIS A 9 10.77 3.29 -6.16
C HIS A 9 11.96 3.97 -5.47
N LYS A 10 13.15 3.35 -5.40
CA LYS A 10 14.37 3.95 -4.83
C LYS A 10 15.24 4.68 -5.86
N ALA A 11 14.88 4.62 -7.15
CA ALA A 11 15.64 5.28 -8.20
C ALA A 11 15.66 6.81 -8.02
N LYS A 12 16.81 7.44 -8.26
CA LYS A 12 16.98 8.90 -8.14
C LYS A 12 15.99 9.67 -9.01
N ALA A 13 15.72 9.19 -10.23
CA ALA A 13 14.75 9.81 -11.14
C ALA A 13 13.33 9.77 -10.55
N THR A 14 12.89 8.60 -10.08
CA THR A 14 11.57 8.42 -9.45
C THR A 14 11.41 9.27 -8.19
N GLN A 15 12.38 9.21 -7.27
CA GLN A 15 12.35 10.02 -6.04
C GLN A 15 12.34 11.52 -6.32
N ARG A 16 13.07 11.98 -7.36
CA ARG A 16 13.07 13.40 -7.76
C ARG A 16 11.71 13.82 -8.27
N TRP A 17 11.16 13.07 -9.22
CA TRP A 17 9.84 13.38 -9.78
C TRP A 17 8.76 13.41 -8.70
N LEU A 18 8.76 12.45 -7.77
CA LEU A 18 7.79 12.41 -6.67
C LEU A 18 7.93 13.63 -5.73
N ARG A 19 9.15 14.04 -5.38
CA ARG A 19 9.36 15.26 -4.57
C ARG A 19 8.85 16.53 -5.26
N GLU A 20 8.96 16.60 -6.58
CA GLU A 20 8.56 17.77 -7.37
C GLU A 20 7.05 17.80 -7.68
N ASN A 21 6.38 16.65 -7.69
CA ASN A 21 5.00 16.53 -8.22
C ASN A 21 3.98 15.97 -7.22
N VAL A 22 4.41 15.39 -6.09
CA VAL A 22 3.51 14.80 -5.09
C VAL A 22 3.61 15.59 -3.77
N PRO A 23 2.53 16.27 -3.35
CA PRO A 23 2.52 16.98 -2.08
C PRO A 23 2.77 16.03 -0.89
N ASN A 24 3.55 16.49 0.09
CA ASN A 24 3.84 15.74 1.32
C ASN A 24 4.41 14.34 1.05
N PHE A 25 5.20 14.19 -0.02
CA PHE A 25 5.81 12.92 -0.39
C PHE A 25 6.78 12.41 0.69
N ILE A 26 6.51 11.21 1.21
CA ILE A 26 7.41 10.49 2.11
C ILE A 26 8.48 9.80 1.29
N THR A 27 9.74 10.23 1.46
CA THR A 27 10.86 9.67 0.72
C THR A 27 11.24 8.29 1.21
N VAL A 28 12.02 7.57 0.40
CA VAL A 28 12.58 6.26 0.78
C VAL A 28 13.44 6.30 2.05
N ALA A 29 14.01 7.47 2.39
CA ALA A 29 14.81 7.61 3.61
C ALA A 29 13.94 7.81 4.86
N GLU A 30 12.72 8.30 4.71
CA GLU A 30 11.77 8.54 5.80
C GLU A 30 10.87 7.32 6.05
N TRP A 31 10.60 6.52 5.01
CA TRP A 31 9.77 5.33 5.15
C TRP A 31 10.54 4.16 5.79
N PRO A 32 10.05 3.58 6.90
CA PRO A 32 10.69 2.45 7.54
C PRO A 32 10.66 1.19 6.66
N PRO A 33 11.76 0.43 6.56
CA PRO A 33 11.78 -0.81 5.80
C PRO A 33 10.86 -1.85 6.43
N TYR A 34 10.30 -2.76 5.62
CA TYR A 34 9.47 -3.89 6.07
C TYR A 34 8.25 -3.49 6.92
N SER A 35 7.62 -2.35 6.62
CA SER A 35 6.46 -1.84 7.36
C SER A 35 5.14 -1.92 6.59
N PRO A 36 4.64 -3.12 6.24
CA PRO A 36 3.32 -3.26 5.61
C PRO A 36 2.20 -2.75 6.53
N ASP A 37 2.40 -2.86 7.85
CA ASP A 37 1.49 -2.37 8.89
C ASP A 37 1.29 -0.84 8.85
N LEU A 38 2.15 -0.11 8.13
CA LEU A 38 2.02 1.34 7.94
C LEU A 38 1.50 1.72 6.55
N ASN A 39 1.37 0.78 5.60
CA ASN A 39 0.87 1.05 4.27
C ASN A 39 -0.65 0.79 4.18
N PRO A 40 -1.50 1.84 4.00
CA PRO A 40 -2.95 1.70 3.83
C PRO A 40 -3.40 0.64 2.84
N LEU A 41 -2.63 0.48 1.75
CA LEU A 41 -2.93 -0.51 0.75
C LEU A 41 -2.73 -1.94 1.27
N ASP A 42 -1.67 -2.18 2.02
CA ASP A 42 -1.29 -3.51 2.51
C ASP A 42 -2.13 -3.94 3.71
N TYR A 43 -2.29 -3.09 4.73
CA TYR A 43 -3.01 -3.50 5.94
C TYR A 43 -4.54 -3.51 5.79
N SER A 44 -5.10 -3.01 4.67
CA SER A 44 -6.57 -2.98 4.50
C SER A 44 -7.05 -3.13 3.06
N ILE A 45 -6.70 -2.20 2.16
CA ILE A 45 -7.38 -2.08 0.86
C ILE A 45 -7.19 -3.34 0.00
N TRP A 46 -6.00 -3.92 -0.03
CA TRP A 46 -5.76 -5.15 -0.79
C TRP A 46 -6.53 -6.34 -0.24
N GLY A 47 -6.63 -6.50 1.08
CA GLY A 47 -7.44 -7.56 1.69
C GLY A 47 -8.91 -7.46 1.32
N TYR A 48 -9.46 -6.25 1.27
CA TYR A 48 -10.83 -6.02 0.80
C TYR A 48 -11.01 -6.39 -0.67
N ILE A 49 -10.13 -5.86 -1.54
CA ILE A 49 -10.21 -6.12 -2.99
C ILE A 49 -10.06 -7.61 -3.26
N GLU A 50 -9.12 -8.29 -2.59
CA GLU A 50 -8.92 -9.72 -2.71
C GLU A 50 -10.16 -10.51 -2.27
N SER A 51 -10.80 -10.12 -1.15
CA SER A 51 -12.02 -10.79 -0.67
C SER A 51 -13.15 -10.81 -1.70
N ILE A 52 -13.22 -9.80 -2.58
CA ILE A 52 -14.23 -9.67 -3.64
C ILE A 52 -13.74 -10.28 -4.94
N ALA A 53 -12.56 -9.86 -5.40
CA ALA A 53 -12.03 -10.23 -6.70
C ALA A 53 -11.67 -11.72 -6.75
N CYS A 54 -11.23 -12.31 -5.63
CA CYS A 54 -10.81 -13.71 -5.53
C CYS A 54 -11.87 -14.61 -4.88
N ALA A 55 -13.11 -14.12 -4.66
CA ALA A 55 -14.22 -14.93 -4.14
C ALA A 55 -14.55 -16.16 -5.01
N LYS A 56 -14.12 -16.15 -6.29
CA LYS A 56 -14.27 -17.26 -7.24
C LYS A 56 -13.02 -17.39 -8.12
N PRO A 57 -12.72 -18.60 -8.64
CA PRO A 57 -11.63 -18.80 -9.59
C PRO A 57 -11.83 -18.01 -10.90
N HIS A 58 -10.72 -17.66 -11.54
CA HIS A 58 -10.69 -16.97 -12.82
C HIS A 58 -10.04 -17.83 -13.88
N GLU A 59 -10.66 -17.90 -15.06
CA GLU A 59 -10.13 -18.67 -16.20
C GLU A 59 -9.01 -17.94 -16.95
N SER A 60 -8.78 -16.65 -16.66
CA SER A 60 -7.77 -15.85 -17.34
C SER A 60 -7.29 -14.66 -16.51
N VAL A 61 -6.08 -14.17 -16.82
CA VAL A 61 -5.59 -12.89 -16.27
C VAL A 61 -6.53 -11.73 -16.64
N LYS A 62 -7.18 -11.79 -17.81
CA LYS A 62 -8.12 -10.76 -18.26
C LYS A 62 -9.38 -10.72 -17.38
N SER A 63 -9.92 -11.86 -16.96
CA SER A 63 -11.07 -11.89 -16.04
C SER A 63 -10.69 -11.43 -14.65
N LEU A 64 -9.51 -11.84 -14.13
CA LEU A 64 -9.00 -11.38 -12.85
C LEU A 64 -8.82 -9.85 -12.82
N LYS A 65 -8.19 -9.26 -13.86
CA LYS A 65 -8.04 -7.79 -13.97
C LYS A 65 -9.38 -7.06 -13.95
N ARG A 66 -10.42 -7.60 -14.61
CA ARG A 66 -11.76 -7.01 -14.58
C ARG A 66 -12.38 -7.09 -13.18
N ALA A 67 -12.20 -8.21 -12.48
CA ALA A 67 -12.72 -8.38 -11.13
C ALA A 67 -12.04 -7.44 -10.13
N ILE A 68 -10.71 -7.30 -10.19
CA ILE A 68 -9.96 -6.34 -9.36
C ILE A 68 -10.44 -4.91 -9.63
N LYS A 69 -10.55 -4.51 -10.90
CA LYS A 69 -11.03 -3.17 -11.25
C LYS A 69 -12.46 -2.92 -10.76
N LYS A 70 -13.34 -3.91 -10.90
CA LYS A 70 -14.72 -3.84 -10.40
C LYS A 70 -14.74 -3.67 -8.87
N ALA A 71 -13.98 -4.48 -8.14
CA ALA A 71 -13.89 -4.38 -6.68
C ALA A 71 -13.35 -3.02 -6.21
N TRP A 72 -12.40 -2.44 -6.94
CA TRP A 72 -11.90 -1.09 -6.70
C TRP A 72 -12.99 -0.03 -6.97
N ASP A 73 -13.64 -0.08 -8.12
CA ASP A 73 -14.65 0.91 -8.54
C ASP A 73 -15.90 0.87 -7.64
N GLU A 74 -16.22 -0.30 -7.06
CA GLU A 74 -17.37 -0.49 -6.15
C GLU A 74 -16.99 -0.31 -4.66
N MET A 75 -15.72 -0.07 -4.34
CA MET A 75 -15.28 0.16 -2.96
C MET A 75 -15.89 1.47 -2.43
N PRO A 76 -16.59 1.46 -1.28
CA PRO A 76 -17.16 2.68 -0.72
C PRO A 76 -16.06 3.68 -0.34
N ASP A 77 -16.26 4.96 -0.67
CA ASP A 77 -15.33 6.03 -0.26
C ASP A 77 -15.11 6.09 1.25
N GLU A 78 -16.15 5.78 2.03
CA GLU A 78 -16.09 5.70 3.50
C GLU A 78 -15.14 4.60 4.01
N MET A 79 -14.85 3.58 3.19
CA MET A 79 -13.80 2.63 3.51
C MET A 79 -12.43 3.28 3.39
N VAL A 80 -12.17 3.96 2.27
CA VAL A 80 -10.89 4.65 2.03
C VAL A 80 -10.64 5.71 3.10
N LYS A 81 -11.64 6.52 3.45
CA LYS A 81 -11.56 7.52 4.52
C LYS A 81 -11.17 6.88 5.85
N ARG A 82 -11.88 5.83 6.30
CA ARG A 82 -11.58 5.13 7.56
C ARG A 82 -10.18 4.55 7.60
N VAL A 83 -9.68 4.02 6.49
CA VAL A 83 -8.31 3.51 6.40
C VAL A 83 -7.31 4.65 6.59
N VAL A 84 -7.47 5.75 5.86
CA VAL A 84 -6.60 6.93 6.00
C VAL A 84 -6.65 7.52 7.41
N ASP A 85 -7.84 7.67 7.98
CA ASP A 85 -8.05 8.20 9.34
C ASP A 85 -7.45 7.29 10.43
N SER A 86 -7.23 6.01 10.14
CA SER A 86 -6.58 5.08 11.06
C SER A 86 -5.05 5.20 11.07
N TRP A 87 -4.46 5.82 10.05
CA TRP A 87 -3.02 5.84 9.86
C TRP A 87 -2.24 6.53 11.00
N PRO A 88 -2.67 7.68 11.56
CA PRO A 88 -1.99 8.29 12.71
C PRO A 88 -1.93 7.38 13.94
N ARG A 89 -2.99 6.61 14.20
CA ARG A 89 -3.04 5.66 15.31
C ARG A 89 -2.06 4.51 15.11
N ARG A 90 -1.93 4.01 13.86
CA ARG A 90 -0.96 2.97 13.50
C ARG A 90 0.48 3.48 13.65
N LEU A 91 0.76 4.72 13.23
CA LEU A 91 2.06 5.34 13.47
C LEU A 91 2.40 5.38 14.97
N GLN A 92 1.46 5.81 15.80
CA GLN A 92 1.66 5.84 17.25
C GLN A 92 1.90 4.43 17.82
N ALA A 93 1.12 3.44 17.40
CA ALA A 93 1.33 2.06 17.83
C ALA A 93 2.72 1.53 17.44
N CYS A 94 3.23 1.87 16.26
CA CYS A 94 4.58 1.51 15.83
C CYS A 94 5.65 2.18 16.72
N VAL A 95 5.44 3.45 17.10
CA VAL A 95 6.32 4.15 18.06
C VAL A 95 6.28 3.49 19.43
N ASP A 96 5.10 3.16 19.94
CA ASP A 96 4.90 2.50 21.24
C ASP A 96 5.54 1.09 21.25
N ALA A 97 5.49 0.40 20.11
CA ALA A 97 6.16 -0.88 19.88
C ALA A 97 7.67 -0.74 19.59
N GLN A 98 8.24 0.46 19.66
CA GLN A 98 9.65 0.75 19.37
C GLN A 98 10.11 0.27 17.98
N GLY A 99 9.25 0.40 16.98
CA GLY A 99 9.48 -0.08 15.62
C GLY A 99 9.13 -1.56 15.40
N GLY A 100 8.54 -2.23 16.40
CA GLY A 100 8.00 -3.57 16.28
C GLY A 100 6.73 -3.66 15.43
N TYR A 101 6.31 -4.89 15.14
CA TYR A 101 5.07 -5.19 14.43
C TYR A 101 3.84 -4.75 15.20
N ILE A 102 2.79 -4.36 14.47
CA ILE A 102 1.50 -3.94 15.04
C ILE A 102 0.34 -4.58 14.27
N GLU A 103 -0.72 -4.96 14.98
CA GLU A 103 -1.96 -5.51 14.41
C GLU A 103 -3.00 -4.42 14.12
#